data_AF-A0A6N0LWY8-F1
#
_entry.id   AF-A0A6N0LWY8-F1
#
_cell.length_a   1.000
_cell.length_b   1.000
_cell.length_c   1.000
_cell.angle_alpha   90.00
_cell.angle_beta   90.00
_cell.angle_gamma   90.00
#
_symmetry.space_group_name_H-M   'P 1'
#
loop_
_entity.id
_entity.type
_entity.pdbx_description
1 polymer ?
#
loop_
_entity_poly.entity_id
_entity_poly.type
_entity_poly.pdbx_seq_one_letter_code
_entity_poly.pdbx_strand_id
1 'polypeptide(L)'
;MALEIQPIIQTLYDQDYYLWLRTTINQLRTSQFSSVDLDNLIEELEDMGRSQKRTVKSLLIRLFEHLLKLTYWNVERERNEGHWKGEIRTFRREIKDELKDSPSLKPYILEIFDKCYQDARIEASDRSQLAIDIFPSIPIGSLEQILDENWFPEYNHNHHGKPD
;
A
#
# COMPACT_ATOMS: atom_id res chain seq x y z
N MET A 1 -10.66 0.53 -48.85
CA MET A 1 -9.62 0.70 -47.81
C MET A 1 -9.82 -0.41 -46.81
N ALA A 2 -9.03 -1.48 -46.92
CA ALA A 2 -8.97 -2.51 -45.88
C ALA A 2 -8.00 -2.02 -44.82
N LEU A 3 -8.41 -2.00 -43.56
CA LEU A 3 -7.53 -1.79 -42.41
C LEU A 3 -6.61 -3.01 -42.32
N GLU A 4 -5.32 -2.82 -42.59
CA GLU A 4 -4.31 -3.83 -42.29
C GLU A 4 -4.25 -4.00 -40.78
N ILE A 5 -4.74 -5.12 -40.28
CA ILE A 5 -4.53 -5.55 -38.89
C ILE A 5 -3.08 -6.04 -38.84
N GLN A 6 -2.18 -5.23 -38.30
CA GLN A 6 -0.82 -5.67 -37.98
C GLN A 6 -0.94 -6.86 -37.03
N PRO A 7 -0.36 -8.03 -37.33
CA PRO A 7 -0.40 -9.16 -36.42
C PRO A 7 0.28 -8.74 -35.11
N ILE A 8 -0.42 -8.93 -33.98
CA ILE A 8 0.18 -8.84 -32.66
C ILE A 8 1.21 -9.98 -32.62
N ILE A 9 2.48 -9.65 -32.85
CA ILE A 9 3.57 -10.60 -32.63
C ILE A 9 3.59 -10.81 -31.12
N GLN A 10 3.05 -11.95 -30.66
CA GLN A 10 3.17 -12.31 -29.26
C GLN A 10 4.65 -12.47 -28.92
N THR A 11 5.11 -11.64 -28.00
CA THR A 11 6.49 -11.63 -27.54
C THR A 11 6.70 -12.75 -26.52
N LEU A 12 7.96 -13.07 -26.22
CA LEU A 12 8.26 -14.00 -25.13
C LEU A 12 7.73 -13.47 -23.78
N TYR A 13 7.66 -12.14 -23.63
CA TYR A 13 7.05 -11.48 -22.48
C TYR A 13 5.59 -11.92 -22.27
N ASP A 14 4.79 -11.93 -23.34
CA ASP A 14 3.36 -12.29 -23.30
C ASP A 14 3.13 -13.80 -23.05
N GLN A 15 4.05 -14.65 -23.51
CA GLN A 15 3.89 -16.11 -23.51
C GLN A 15 4.46 -16.78 -22.25
N ASP A 16 5.64 -16.35 -21.83
CA ASP A 16 6.34 -16.87 -20.66
C ASP A 16 7.19 -15.75 -20.05
N TYR A 17 6.55 -14.94 -19.21
CA TYR A 17 7.17 -13.83 -18.51
C TYR A 17 8.44 -14.22 -17.75
N TYR A 18 8.45 -15.39 -17.09
CA TYR A 18 9.61 -15.81 -16.31
C TYR A 18 10.80 -16.17 -17.22
N LEU A 19 10.54 -16.86 -18.33
CA LEU A 19 11.57 -17.14 -19.34
C LEU A 19 12.06 -15.87 -20.01
N TRP A 20 11.17 -14.92 -20.34
CA TRP A 20 11.54 -13.59 -20.84
C TRP A 20 12.47 -12.88 -19.87
N LEU A 21 12.10 -12.77 -18.59
CA LEU A 21 12.92 -12.10 -17.57
C LEU A 21 14.32 -12.72 -17.48
N ARG A 22 14.41 -14.06 -17.44
CA ARG A 22 15.69 -14.78 -17.38
C ARG A 22 16.53 -14.55 -18.64
N THR A 23 15.89 -14.49 -19.81
CA THR A 23 16.53 -14.25 -21.10
C THR A 23 17.07 -12.83 -21.18
N THR A 24 16.26 -11.83 -20.85
CA THR A 24 16.62 -10.41 -20.80
C THR A 24 17.80 -10.18 -19.84
N ILE A 25 17.78 -10.78 -18.64
CA ILE A 25 18.91 -10.71 -17.70
C ILE A 25 20.19 -11.30 -18.30
N ASN A 26 20.10 -12.44 -19.00
CA ASN A 26 21.26 -13.06 -19.61
C ASN A 26 21.84 -12.21 -20.77
N GLN A 27 20.97 -11.64 -21.61
CA GLN A 27 21.37 -10.73 -22.68
C GLN A 27 22.09 -9.48 -22.13
N LEU A 28 21.56 -8.87 -21.07
CA LEU A 28 22.21 -7.74 -20.39
C LEU A 28 23.58 -8.13 -19.82
N ARG A 29 23.69 -9.28 -19.12
CA ARG A 29 24.96 -9.76 -18.55
C ARG A 29 26.02 -10.08 -19.61
N THR A 30 25.61 -10.55 -20.77
CA THR A 30 26.51 -10.90 -21.88
C THR A 30 26.71 -9.74 -22.87
N SER A 31 26.22 -8.53 -22.53
CA SER A 31 26.32 -7.32 -23.37
C SER A 31 25.68 -7.46 -24.76
N GLN A 32 24.70 -8.35 -24.92
CA GLN A 32 23.93 -8.54 -26.15
C GLN A 32 22.78 -7.53 -26.26
N PHE A 33 23.11 -6.23 -26.15
CA PHE A 33 22.10 -5.17 -26.05
C PHE A 33 21.19 -5.06 -27.27
N SER A 34 21.66 -5.42 -28.46
CA SER A 34 20.85 -5.44 -29.69
C SER A 34 19.73 -6.48 -29.67
N SER A 35 19.82 -7.48 -28.79
CA SER A 35 18.85 -8.57 -28.67
C SER A 35 17.86 -8.35 -27.52
N VAL A 36 18.07 -7.30 -26.71
CA VAL A 36 17.20 -6.96 -25.59
C VAL A 36 15.90 -6.39 -26.13
N ASP A 37 14.80 -6.95 -25.64
CA ASP A 37 13.46 -6.41 -25.83
C ASP A 37 13.30 -5.14 -24.98
N LEU A 38 13.76 -4.02 -25.54
CA LEU A 38 13.94 -2.77 -24.81
C LEU A 38 12.61 -2.14 -24.39
N ASP A 39 11.57 -2.24 -25.23
CA ASP A 39 10.27 -1.64 -24.96
C ASP A 39 9.62 -2.29 -23.74
N ASN A 40 9.53 -3.64 -23.72
CA ASN A 40 9.00 -4.38 -22.58
C ASN A 40 9.88 -4.22 -21.32
N LEU A 41 11.20 -4.09 -21.46
CA LEU A 41 12.10 -3.86 -20.32
C LEU A 41 11.86 -2.48 -19.69
N ILE A 42 11.69 -1.43 -20.49
CA ILE A 42 11.40 -0.08 -19.99
C ILE A 42 10.06 -0.07 -19.27
N GLU A 43 9.01 -0.63 -19.89
CA GLU A 43 7.68 -0.73 -19.30
C GLU A 43 7.72 -1.43 -17.94
N GLU A 44 8.41 -2.58 -17.85
CA GLU A 44 8.56 -3.34 -16.61
C GLU A 44 9.26 -2.54 -15.49
N LEU A 45 10.32 -1.78 -15.84
CA LEU A 45 11.03 -0.94 -14.88
C LEU A 45 10.16 0.22 -14.37
N GLU A 46 9.39 0.84 -15.26
CA GLU A 46 8.45 1.88 -14.86
C GLU A 46 7.32 1.32 -13.98
N ASP A 47 6.77 0.16 -14.35
CA ASP A 47 5.73 -0.52 -13.58
C ASP A 47 6.20 -0.96 -12.21
N MET A 48 7.44 -1.44 -12.09
CA MET A 48 8.06 -1.75 -10.80
C MET A 48 8.06 -0.53 -9.88
N GLY A 49 8.47 0.64 -10.39
CA GLY A 49 8.45 1.89 -9.63
C GLY A 49 7.04 2.34 -9.24
N ARG A 50 6.06 2.20 -10.16
CA ARG A 50 4.64 2.47 -9.89
C ARG A 50 4.07 1.52 -8.83
N SER A 51 4.44 0.24 -8.90
CA SER A 51 4.00 -0.82 -7.99
C SER A 51 4.46 -0.55 -6.56
N GLN A 52 5.74 -0.24 -6.34
CA GLN A 52 6.26 0.09 -5.01
C GLN A 52 5.52 1.28 -4.37
N LYS A 53 5.27 2.34 -5.14
CA LYS A 53 4.47 3.49 -4.67
C LYS A 53 3.04 3.10 -4.29
N ARG A 54 2.40 2.20 -5.05
CA ARG A 54 1.07 1.68 -4.75
C ARG A 54 1.08 0.81 -3.49
N THR A 55 2.10 -0.02 -3.31
CA THR A 55 2.30 -0.86 -2.12
C THR A 55 2.38 -0.01 -0.86
N VAL A 56 3.29 0.97 -0.81
CA VAL A 56 3.42 1.88 0.35
C VAL A 56 2.10 2.59 0.65
N LYS A 57 1.42 3.09 -0.39
CA LYS A 57 0.11 3.74 -0.23
C LYS A 57 -0.93 2.80 0.41
N SER A 58 -1.06 1.59 -0.13
CA SER A 58 -2.03 0.58 0.33
C SER A 58 -1.76 0.16 1.77
N LEU A 59 -0.49 -0.11 2.11
CA LEU A 59 -0.09 -0.47 3.47
C LEU A 59 -0.39 0.65 4.47
N LEU A 60 -0.12 1.90 4.10
CA LEU A 60 -0.38 3.05 4.97
C LEU A 60 -1.88 3.23 5.23
N ILE A 61 -2.73 3.05 4.21
CA ILE A 61 -4.20 3.09 4.37
C ILE A 61 -4.66 1.99 5.34
N ARG A 62 -4.23 0.74 5.13
CA ARG A 62 -4.59 -0.39 5.99
C ARG A 62 -4.11 -0.21 7.43
N LEU A 63 -2.92 0.35 7.61
CA LEU A 63 -2.38 0.70 8.93
C LEU A 63 -3.28 1.71 9.64
N PHE A 64 -3.65 2.81 8.98
CA PHE A 64 -4.56 3.78 9.55
C PHE A 64 -5.94 3.20 9.85
N GLU A 65 -6.52 2.41 8.94
CA GLU A 65 -7.83 1.77 9.11
C GLU A 65 -7.84 0.95 10.41
N HIS A 66 -6.81 0.12 10.63
CA HIS A 66 -6.73 -0.73 11.82
C HIS A 66 -6.47 0.05 13.09
N LEU A 67 -5.66 1.11 13.04
CA LEU A 67 -5.48 2.02 14.18
C LEU A 67 -6.79 2.71 14.56
N LEU A 68 -7.56 3.20 13.59
CA LEU A 68 -8.87 3.80 13.81
C LEU A 68 -9.87 2.79 14.38
N LYS A 69 -9.94 1.58 13.84
CA LYS A 69 -10.80 0.51 14.39
C LYS A 69 -10.43 0.17 15.83
N LEU A 70 -9.14 0.06 16.13
CA LEU A 70 -8.67 -0.23 17.49
C LEU A 70 -9.05 0.87 18.50
N THR A 71 -9.09 2.14 18.07
CA THR A 71 -9.41 3.28 18.94
C THR A 71 -10.90 3.52 19.11
N TYR A 72 -11.70 3.38 18.04
CA TYR A 72 -13.08 3.87 17.97
C TYR A 72 -14.14 2.77 17.82
N TRP A 73 -13.77 1.55 17.40
CA TRP A 73 -14.75 0.47 17.19
C TRP A 73 -14.94 -0.37 18.46
N ASN A 74 -15.55 0.25 19.47
CA ASN A 74 -15.65 -0.28 20.83
C ASN A 74 -16.36 -1.65 20.90
N VAL A 75 -17.41 -1.85 20.10
CA VAL A 75 -18.25 -3.05 20.11
C VAL A 75 -17.45 -4.31 19.72
N GLU A 76 -16.58 -4.21 18.72
CA GLU A 76 -15.81 -5.35 18.20
C GLU A 76 -14.40 -5.45 18.79
N ARG A 77 -13.98 -4.43 19.57
CA ARG A 77 -12.61 -4.32 20.09
C ARG A 77 -12.21 -5.52 20.95
N GLU A 78 -13.02 -5.92 21.92
CA GLU A 78 -12.68 -7.01 22.85
C GLU A 78 -12.36 -8.33 22.14
N ARG A 79 -13.09 -8.63 21.06
CA ARG A 79 -12.92 -9.86 20.28
C ARG A 79 -11.76 -9.79 19.29
N ASN A 80 -11.45 -8.61 18.78
CA ASN A 80 -10.54 -8.44 17.64
C ASN A 80 -9.23 -7.73 17.99
N GLU A 81 -9.06 -7.19 19.19
CA GLU A 81 -7.89 -6.38 19.59
C GLU A 81 -6.56 -7.09 19.30
N GLY A 82 -6.46 -8.38 19.64
CA GLY A 82 -5.25 -9.17 19.37
C GLY A 82 -4.94 -9.28 17.88
N HIS A 83 -5.96 -9.53 17.05
CA HIS A 83 -5.82 -9.64 15.60
C HIS A 83 -5.45 -8.29 14.97
N TRP A 84 -6.16 -7.21 15.31
CA TRP A 84 -5.86 -5.87 14.78
C TRP A 84 -4.48 -5.39 15.17
N LYS A 85 -4.05 -5.64 16.42
CA LYS A 85 -2.68 -5.34 16.87
C LYS A 85 -1.64 -6.17 16.11
N GLY A 86 -1.98 -7.38 15.67
CA GLY A 86 -1.15 -8.20 14.78
C GLY A 86 -1.00 -7.56 13.40
N GLU A 87 -2.12 -7.23 12.75
CA GLU A 87 -2.14 -6.58 11.43
C GLU A 87 -1.39 -5.24 11.44
N ILE A 88 -1.59 -4.40 12.47
CA ILE A 88 -0.87 -3.13 12.65
C ILE A 88 0.66 -3.34 12.63
N ARG A 89 1.15 -4.36 13.36
CA ARG A 89 2.59 -4.65 13.39
C ARG A 89 3.09 -5.16 12.03
N THR A 90 2.30 -6.00 11.37
CA THR A 90 2.60 -6.48 10.02
C THR A 90 2.76 -5.32 9.04
N PHE A 91 1.78 -4.40 8.97
CA PHE A 91 1.86 -3.27 8.05
C PHE A 91 3.01 -2.32 8.37
N ARG A 92 3.27 -2.05 9.65
CA ARG A 92 4.43 -1.24 10.05
C ARG A 92 5.74 -1.85 9.57
N ARG A 93 5.91 -3.15 9.76
CA ARG A 93 7.11 -3.87 9.31
C ARG A 93 7.23 -3.83 7.79
N GLU A 94 6.16 -4.14 7.06
CA GLU A 94 6.16 -4.12 5.60
C GLU A 94 6.47 -2.71 5.06
N ILE A 95 5.88 -1.65 5.62
CA ILE A 95 6.24 -0.26 5.24
C ILE A 95 7.72 0.02 5.51
N LYS A 96 8.25 -0.38 6.67
CA LYS A 96 9.66 -0.17 7.01
C LYS A 96 10.59 -0.92 6.05
N ASP A 97 10.24 -2.15 5.67
CA ASP A 97 11.00 -2.96 4.73
C ASP A 97 11.00 -2.32 3.34
N GLU A 98 9.84 -1.88 2.82
CA GLU A 98 9.75 -1.15 1.55
C GLU A 98 10.58 0.14 1.54
N LEU A 99 10.55 0.92 2.64
CA LEU A 99 11.34 2.15 2.77
C LEU A 99 12.83 1.91 2.99
N LYS A 100 13.21 0.72 3.48
CA LYS A 100 14.59 0.30 3.64
C LYS A 100 15.17 -0.15 2.30
N ASP A 101 14.41 -0.93 1.55
CA ASP A 101 14.81 -1.42 0.23
C ASP A 101 14.81 -0.29 -0.81
N SER A 102 13.90 0.69 -0.65
CA SER A 102 13.79 1.87 -1.53
C SER A 102 13.76 3.18 -0.73
N PRO A 103 14.91 3.69 -0.23
CA PRO A 103 14.97 4.91 0.57
C PRO A 103 14.44 6.17 -0.13
N SER A 104 14.40 6.18 -1.47
CA SER A 104 13.82 7.24 -2.30
C SER A 104 12.30 7.37 -2.16
N LEU A 105 11.62 6.41 -1.52
CA LEU A 105 10.19 6.47 -1.21
C LEU A 105 9.87 7.26 0.07
N LYS A 106 10.87 7.63 0.88
CA LYS A 106 10.65 8.39 2.13
C LYS A 106 9.98 9.76 1.90
N PRO A 107 10.33 10.56 0.88
CA PRO A 107 9.58 11.78 0.58
C PRO A 107 8.14 11.50 0.13
N TYR A 108 7.93 10.40 -0.60
CA TYR A 108 6.62 10.03 -1.12
C TYR A 108 5.65 9.62 -0.01
N ILE A 109 6.08 8.86 1.02
CA ILE A 109 5.20 8.51 2.14
C ILE A 109 4.73 9.75 2.92
N LEU A 110 5.58 10.77 3.02
CA LEU A 110 5.21 12.07 3.62
C LEU A 110 4.19 12.81 2.75
N GLU A 111 4.38 12.80 1.42
CA GLU A 111 3.47 13.44 0.46
C GLU A 111 2.04 12.86 0.53
N ILE A 112 1.92 11.54 0.71
CA ILE A 112 0.61 10.87 0.70
C ILE A 112 -0.02 10.70 2.09
N PHE A 113 0.67 11.09 3.16
CA PHE A 113 0.29 10.77 4.54
C PHE A 113 -1.16 11.17 4.87
N ASP A 114 -1.49 12.45 4.68
CA ASP A 114 -2.81 12.98 4.98
C ASP A 114 -3.89 12.39 4.09
N LYS A 115 -3.57 12.15 2.81
CA LYS A 115 -4.51 11.55 1.86
C LYS A 115 -4.84 10.11 2.24
N CYS A 116 -3.82 9.31 2.56
CA CYS A 116 -3.99 7.93 3.04
C CYS A 116 -4.81 7.90 4.34
N TYR A 117 -4.64 8.87 5.22
CA TYR A 117 -5.46 8.98 6.41
C TYR A 117 -6.94 9.23 6.06
N GLN A 118 -7.25 10.15 5.15
CA GLN A 118 -8.64 10.38 4.73
C GLN A 118 -9.27 9.16 4.05
N ASP A 119 -8.53 8.48 3.17
CA ASP A 119 -8.97 7.23 2.53
C ASP A 119 -9.29 6.18 3.62
N ALA A 120 -8.41 6.02 4.61
CA ALA A 120 -8.59 5.08 5.72
C ALA A 120 -9.75 5.43 6.67
N ARG A 121 -10.08 6.72 6.86
CA ARG A 121 -11.27 7.14 7.63
C ARG A 121 -12.56 6.65 6.97
N ILE A 122 -12.64 6.75 5.65
CA ILE A 122 -13.79 6.27 4.88
C ILE A 122 -13.88 4.75 5.02
N GLU A 123 -12.77 4.03 4.81
CA GLU A 123 -12.75 2.57 4.95
C GLU A 123 -13.12 2.11 6.37
N ALA A 124 -12.60 2.77 7.41
CA ALA A 124 -12.95 2.46 8.79
C ALA A 124 -14.44 2.70 9.07
N SER A 125 -15.02 3.79 8.55
CA SER A 125 -16.45 4.09 8.66
C SER A 125 -17.30 3.03 7.97
N ASP A 126 -17.00 2.70 6.72
CA ASP A 126 -17.74 1.69 5.95
C ASP A 126 -17.68 0.30 6.60
N ARG A 127 -16.51 -0.11 7.11
CA ARG A 127 -16.29 -1.43 7.74
C ARG A 127 -16.95 -1.55 9.10
N SER A 128 -16.90 -0.48 9.90
CA SER A 128 -17.46 -0.47 11.26
C SER A 128 -18.93 -0.08 11.31
N GLN A 129 -19.47 0.48 10.22
CA GLN A 129 -20.78 1.12 10.14
C GLN A 129 -20.97 2.27 11.15
N LEU A 130 -19.86 2.81 11.67
CA LEU A 130 -19.85 4.02 12.48
C LEU A 130 -19.86 5.25 11.57
N ALA A 131 -20.51 6.32 12.03
CA ALA A 131 -20.51 7.58 11.30
C ALA A 131 -19.07 8.14 11.17
N ILE A 132 -18.76 8.76 10.04
CA ILE A 132 -17.40 9.20 9.71
C ILE A 132 -16.85 10.29 10.67
N ASP A 133 -17.75 11.02 11.32
CA ASP A 133 -17.46 12.05 12.33
C ASP A 133 -16.93 11.48 13.66
N ILE A 134 -17.16 10.19 13.92
CA ILE A 134 -16.53 9.46 15.03
C ILE A 134 -15.02 9.40 14.87
N PHE A 135 -14.53 9.35 13.62
CA PHE A 135 -13.10 9.33 13.30
C PHE A 135 -12.59 10.76 13.11
N PRO A 136 -11.53 11.20 13.81
CA PRO A 136 -11.01 12.57 13.70
C PRO A 136 -10.71 12.99 12.28
N SER A 137 -10.93 14.25 11.93
CA SER A 137 -10.61 14.75 10.58
C SER A 137 -9.11 14.92 10.33
N ILE A 138 -8.29 14.87 11.37
CA ILE A 138 -6.83 14.98 11.32
C ILE A 138 -6.16 13.68 11.79
N PRO A 139 -4.97 13.32 11.27
CA PRO A 139 -4.26 12.12 11.70
C PRO A 139 -4.08 12.04 13.22
N ILE A 140 -4.26 10.84 13.77
CA ILE A 140 -4.21 10.55 15.22
C ILE A 140 -2.79 10.52 15.81
N GLY A 141 -1.78 10.80 14.99
CA GLY A 141 -0.37 10.81 15.37
C GLY A 141 0.51 11.25 14.19
N SER A 142 1.76 11.59 14.48
CA SER A 142 2.75 11.88 13.44
C SER A 142 3.15 10.61 12.68
N LEU A 143 3.79 10.75 11.51
CA LEU A 143 4.29 9.58 10.77
C LEU A 143 5.21 8.71 11.62
N GLU A 144 6.07 9.33 12.43
CA GLU A 144 6.98 8.62 13.34
C GLU A 144 6.20 7.78 14.36
N GLN A 145 5.15 8.34 14.97
CA GLN A 145 4.30 7.61 15.92
C GLN A 145 3.52 6.50 15.22
N ILE A 146 2.94 6.78 14.05
CA ILE A 146 2.15 5.81 13.28
C ILE A 146 3.01 4.60 12.90
N LEU A 147 4.30 4.80 12.60
CA LEU A 147 5.24 3.73 12.24
C LEU A 147 6.00 3.13 13.44
N ASP A 148 5.89 3.69 14.64
CA ASP A 148 6.51 3.13 15.84
C ASP A 148 5.81 1.81 16.24
N GLU A 149 6.60 0.74 16.39
CA GLU A 149 6.11 -0.59 16.75
C GLU A 149 5.49 -0.64 18.14
N ASN A 150 5.94 0.22 19.05
CA ASN A 150 5.50 0.27 20.43
C ASN A 150 4.38 1.27 20.67
N TRP A 151 4.06 2.10 19.67
CA TRP A 151 3.00 3.08 19.80
C TRP A 151 1.64 2.51 19.40
N PHE A 152 0.66 2.66 20.29
CA PHE A 152 -0.75 2.43 20.02
C PHE A 152 -1.55 3.60 20.57
N PRO A 153 -2.55 4.12 19.84
CA PRO A 153 -3.39 5.20 20.32
C PRO A 153 -4.18 4.76 21.56
N GLU A 154 -4.42 5.71 22.47
CA GLU A 154 -5.26 5.47 23.64
C GLU A 154 -6.68 5.10 23.22
N TYR A 155 -7.29 4.21 23.99
CA TYR A 155 -8.65 3.74 23.71
C TYR A 155 -9.68 4.83 24.08
N ASN A 156 -10.59 5.14 23.16
CA ASN A 156 -11.64 6.14 23.41
C ASN A 156 -12.90 5.49 24.02
N HIS A 157 -13.03 5.60 25.34
CA HIS A 157 -14.18 5.08 26.09
C HIS A 157 -15.49 5.87 25.89
N ASN A 158 -15.48 7.06 25.26
CA ASN A 158 -16.56 8.04 25.38
C ASN A 158 -17.62 8.03 24.26
N HIS A 159 -17.99 6.88 23.72
CA HIS A 159 -19.11 6.79 22.77
C HIS A 159 -20.18 5.79 23.23
N HIS A 160 -20.76 6.06 24.41
CA HIS A 160 -22.10 5.60 24.69
C HIS A 160 -23.07 6.50 23.93
N GLY A 161 -23.57 6.04 22.77
CA GLY A 161 -24.57 6.73 21.97
C GLY A 161 -25.88 6.93 22.73
N LYS A 162 -25.94 7.94 23.58
CA LYS A 162 -27.18 8.57 24.01
C LYS A 162 -27.25 9.95 23.37
N PRO A 163 -28.27 10.22 22.53
CA PRO A 163 -28.58 11.59 22.16
C PRO A 163 -29.18 12.30 23.38
N ASP A 164 -28.73 13.54 23.62
CA ASP A 164 -29.43 14.52 24.46
C ASP A 164 -30.76 14.94 23.81
#